data_AF-A0A7J6R3I8-F1
#
_entry.id   AF-A0A7J6R3I8-F1
#
_cell.length_a   1.000
_cell.length_b   1.000
_cell.length_c   1.000
_cell.angle_alpha   90.00
_cell.angle_beta   90.00
_cell.angle_gamma   90.00
#
_symmetry.space_group_name_H-M   'P 1'
#
loop_
_entity.id
_entity.type
_entity.pdbx_description
1 polymer ?
#
loop_
_entity_poly.entity_id
_entity_poly.type
_entity_poly.pdbx_seq_one_letter_code
_entity_poly.pdbx_strand_id
1 'polypeptide(L)'
;MSRRPQQGAASHALMLPPVGYKFIPKSDKVCGAPGCFECYDIYCQRCESKDRRIMELEMRNNDLCKNLTLLQGQLFAKIQQHQESGSAPVGGETVQSSQPTFRPGGPPSANMK
;
A
#
# COMPACT_ATOMS: atom_id res chain seq x y z
N MET A 1 41.48 -49.04 13.66
CA MET A 1 40.53 -48.18 14.39
C MET A 1 41.19 -46.84 14.67
N SER A 2 41.00 -45.85 13.80
CA SER A 2 41.61 -44.52 13.99
C SER A 2 40.54 -43.52 14.40
N ARG A 3 40.50 -43.18 15.69
CA ARG A 3 39.67 -42.10 16.22
C ARG A 3 40.28 -40.78 15.73
N ARG A 4 39.57 -40.08 14.83
CA ARG A 4 39.92 -38.72 14.43
C ARG A 4 39.70 -37.77 15.62
N PRO A 5 40.54 -36.74 15.79
CA PRO A 5 40.43 -35.81 16.89
C PRO A 5 39.16 -34.98 16.75
N GLN A 6 38.41 -34.85 17.86
CA GLN A 6 37.42 -33.79 18.06
C GLN A 6 38.16 -32.46 18.00
N GLN A 7 38.24 -31.86 16.81
CA GLN A 7 38.71 -30.49 16.65
C GLN A 7 37.50 -29.57 16.73
N GLY A 8 37.44 -28.84 17.84
CA GLY A 8 36.89 -27.51 17.94
C GLY A 8 35.40 -27.40 17.65
N ALA A 9 34.66 -26.94 18.66
CA ALA A 9 33.52 -26.09 18.41
C ALA A 9 33.98 -24.92 17.52
N ALA A 10 33.91 -25.11 16.19
CA ALA A 10 33.95 -24.03 15.23
C ALA A 10 32.78 -23.16 15.66
N SER A 11 33.10 -22.09 16.38
CA SER A 11 32.17 -21.03 16.75
C SER A 11 31.32 -20.83 15.53
N HIS A 12 30.04 -21.18 15.64
CA HIS A 12 29.13 -21.11 14.52
C HIS A 12 29.41 -19.78 13.83
N ALA A 13 29.82 -19.81 12.56
CA ALA A 13 29.67 -18.66 11.69
C ALA A 13 28.15 -18.52 11.51
N LEU A 14 27.48 -18.15 12.62
CA LEU A 14 26.09 -17.78 12.69
C LEU A 14 26.01 -16.69 11.66
N MET A 15 25.28 -16.99 10.59
CA MET A 15 24.83 -16.05 9.59
C MET A 15 23.99 -14.99 10.32
N LEU A 16 24.66 -14.10 11.05
CA LEU A 16 24.04 -13.01 11.77
C LEU A 16 23.45 -12.10 10.70
N PRO A 17 22.11 -11.94 10.66
CA PRO A 17 21.51 -11.10 9.64
C PRO A 17 22.06 -9.67 9.80
N PRO A 18 22.31 -8.96 8.68
CA PRO A 18 22.63 -7.55 8.72
C PRO A 18 21.58 -6.77 9.51
N VAL A 19 21.96 -5.61 10.05
CA VAL A 19 21.05 -4.77 10.84
C VAL A 19 19.75 -4.48 10.09
N GLY A 20 18.62 -4.72 10.75
CA GLY A 20 17.29 -4.53 10.16
C GLY A 20 16.78 -5.69 9.30
N TYR A 21 17.53 -6.79 9.19
CA TYR A 21 17.07 -8.03 8.57
C TYR A 21 16.88 -9.13 9.62
N LYS A 22 16.01 -10.09 9.32
CA LYS A 22 15.80 -11.31 10.11
C LYS A 22 15.86 -12.50 9.16
N PHE A 23 16.62 -13.53 9.52
CA PHE A 23 16.66 -14.80 8.80
C PHE A 23 15.79 -15.79 9.55
N ILE A 24 14.75 -16.30 8.89
CA ILE A 24 13.78 -17.25 9.48
C ILE A 24 14.00 -18.61 8.81
N PRO A 25 14.38 -19.66 9.56
CA PRO A 25 14.46 -21.01 9.01
C PRO A 25 13.12 -21.46 8.43
N LYS A 26 13.12 -22.03 7.22
CA LYS A 26 11.92 -22.60 6.60
C LYS A 26 11.51 -23.94 7.21
N SER A 27 12.45 -24.64 7.82
CA SER A 27 12.27 -25.97 8.42
C SER A 27 13.13 -26.12 9.66
N ASP A 28 12.80 -27.11 10.50
CA ASP A 28 13.53 -27.40 11.74
C ASP A 28 14.98 -27.87 11.47
N LYS A 29 15.27 -28.36 10.26
CA LYS A 29 16.59 -28.83 9.85
C LYS A 29 17.19 -27.89 8.81
N VAL A 30 18.10 -27.04 9.27
CA VAL A 30 18.95 -26.21 8.39
C VAL A 30 20.22 -26.97 8.01
N CYS A 31 20.68 -26.83 6.77
CA CYS A 31 21.86 -27.56 6.27
C CYS A 31 23.19 -27.11 6.88
N GLY A 32 23.21 -25.98 7.61
CA GLY A 32 24.41 -25.42 8.25
C GLY A 32 25.42 -24.82 7.28
N ALA A 33 25.19 -24.90 5.96
CA ALA A 33 26.05 -24.28 4.96
C ALA A 33 25.93 -22.75 5.04
N PRO A 34 27.05 -22.00 5.09
CA PRO A 34 27.02 -20.54 5.09
C PRO A 34 26.41 -20.04 3.79
N GLY A 35 25.48 -19.08 3.88
CA GLY A 35 24.84 -18.48 2.70
C GLY A 35 23.81 -19.38 2.01
N CYS A 36 23.32 -20.46 2.62
CA CYS A 36 22.24 -21.26 2.02
C CYS A 36 20.89 -20.52 2.10
N PHE A 37 20.53 -19.80 1.04
CA PHE A 37 19.24 -19.07 0.93
C PHE A 37 18.03 -19.98 0.67
N GLU A 38 18.26 -21.26 0.41
CA GLU A 38 17.17 -22.22 0.27
C GLU A 38 16.55 -22.57 1.62
N CYS A 39 17.37 -22.66 2.68
CA CYS A 39 16.93 -23.01 4.03
C CYS A 39 16.32 -21.84 4.84
N TYR A 40 16.51 -20.60 4.40
CA TYR A 40 16.09 -19.41 5.13
C TYR A 40 15.23 -18.47 4.29
N ASP A 41 14.21 -17.89 4.90
CA ASP A 41 13.54 -16.70 4.39
C ASP A 41 14.16 -15.45 5.00
N ILE A 42 14.31 -14.42 4.18
CA ILE A 42 14.91 -13.15 4.57
C ILE A 42 13.83 -12.08 4.68
N TYR A 43 13.68 -11.55 5.88
CA TYR A 43 12.72 -10.50 6.19
C TYR A 43 13.42 -9.18 6.42
N CYS A 44 12.95 -8.12 5.77
CA CYS A 44 13.40 -6.75 6.00
C CYS A 44 12.42 -6.04 6.94
N GLN A 45 12.88 -5.62 8.13
CA GLN A 45 12.06 -4.93 9.12
C GLN A 45 11.54 -3.57 8.62
N ARG A 46 12.31 -2.90 7.75
CA ARG A 46 11.87 -1.65 7.12
C ARG A 46 10.72 -1.89 6.15
N CYS A 47 10.77 -2.97 5.36
CA CYS A 47 9.68 -3.33 4.45
C CYS A 47 8.43 -3.71 5.25
N GLU A 48 8.57 -4.56 6.27
CA GLU A 48 7.46 -4.94 7.15
C GLU A 48 6.79 -3.72 7.81
N SER A 49 7.58 -2.76 8.26
CA SER A 49 7.06 -1.52 8.85
C SER A 49 6.36 -0.62 7.82
N LYS A 50 6.86 -0.59 6.58
CA LYS A 50 6.20 0.12 5.47
C LYS A 50 4.87 -0.54 5.10
N ASP A 51 4.83 -1.86 4.99
CA ASP A 51 3.63 -2.60 4.61
C ASP A 51 2.52 -2.44 5.65
N ARG A 52 2.87 -2.51 6.95
CA ARG A 52 1.95 -2.17 8.05
C ARG A 52 1.41 -0.75 7.90
N ARG A 53 2.29 0.22 7.60
CA ARG A 53 1.90 1.62 7.45
C ARG A 53 0.99 1.85 6.25
N ILE A 54 1.25 1.18 5.13
CA ILE A 54 0.41 1.25 3.92
C ILE A 54 -0.99 0.75 4.26
N MET A 55 -1.10 -0.44 4.87
CA MET A 55 -2.38 -1.00 5.26
C MET A 55 -3.18 -0.08 6.20
N GLU A 56 -2.54 0.51 7.20
CA GLU A 56 -3.20 1.51 8.08
C GLU A 56 -3.71 2.72 7.31
N LEU A 57 -2.93 3.23 6.35
CA LEU A 57 -3.31 4.39 5.55
C LEU A 57 -4.45 4.05 4.60
N GLU A 58 -4.46 2.84 4.03
CA GLU A 58 -5.56 2.35 3.19
C GLU A 58 -6.86 2.20 3.97
N MET A 59 -6.81 1.69 5.21
CA MET A 59 -7.99 1.63 6.09
C MET A 59 -8.55 3.03 6.37
N ARG A 60 -7.69 3.97 6.76
CA ARG A 60 -8.11 5.36 7.02
C ARG A 60 -8.67 6.03 5.77
N ASN A 61 -8.05 5.80 4.61
CA ASN A 61 -8.52 6.35 3.35
C ASN A 61 -9.92 5.83 3.01
N ASN A 62 -10.15 4.53 3.15
CA ASN A 62 -11.47 3.93 2.94
C ASN A 62 -12.54 4.53 3.86
N ASP A 63 -12.23 4.73 5.14
CA ASP A 63 -13.18 5.32 6.09
C ASP A 63 -13.49 6.78 5.75
N LEU A 64 -12.50 7.56 5.33
CA LEU A 64 -12.71 8.93 4.85
C LEU A 64 -13.58 8.97 3.59
N CYS A 65 -13.35 8.08 2.64
CA CYS A 65 -14.16 7.97 1.43
C CYS A 65 -15.63 7.65 1.76
N LYS A 66 -15.90 6.70 2.67
CA LYS A 66 -17.26 6.39 3.12
C LYS A 66 -17.94 7.61 3.76
N ASN A 67 -17.24 8.31 4.64
CA ASN A 67 -17.78 9.52 5.30
C ASN A 67 -18.09 10.62 4.28
N LEU A 68 -17.21 10.82 3.31
CA LEU A 68 -17.41 11.81 2.25
C LEU A 68 -18.63 11.45 1.39
N THR A 69 -18.79 10.18 1.00
CA THR A 69 -19.97 9.71 0.27
C THR A 69 -21.26 9.90 1.06
N LEU A 70 -21.27 9.61 2.37
CA LEU A 70 -22.44 9.84 3.23
C LEU A 70 -22.82 11.32 3.29
N LEU A 71 -21.83 12.20 3.50
CA LEU A 71 -22.05 13.64 3.56
C LEU A 71 -22.54 14.21 2.22
N GLN A 72 -21.96 13.76 1.11
CA GLN A 72 -22.43 14.12 -0.23
C GLN A 72 -23.90 13.70 -0.43
N GLY A 73 -24.25 12.46 -0.07
CA GLY A 73 -25.63 11.99 -0.16
C GLY A 73 -26.61 12.83 0.66
N GLN A 74 -26.24 13.19 1.89
CA GLN A 74 -27.05 14.06 2.74
C GLN A 74 -27.21 15.47 2.18
N LEU A 75 -26.13 16.02 1.61
CA LEU A 75 -26.13 17.37 1.05
C LEU A 75 -27.00 17.43 -0.22
N PHE A 76 -26.90 16.46 -1.12
CA PHE A 76 -27.74 16.40 -2.31
C PHE A 76 -29.21 16.16 -1.97
N ALA A 77 -29.51 15.32 -0.97
CA ALA A 77 -30.88 15.13 -0.48
C ALA A 77 -31.48 16.45 0.04
N LYS A 78 -30.71 17.24 0.79
CA LYS A 78 -31.15 18.57 1.28
C LYS A 78 -31.34 19.57 0.15
N ILE A 79 -30.47 19.57 -0.87
CA ILE A 79 -30.62 20.45 -2.04
C ILE A 79 -31.92 20.12 -2.79
N GLN A 80 -32.22 18.84 -3.03
CA GLN A 80 -33.45 18.41 -3.70
C GLN A 80 -34.70 18.85 -2.93
N GLN A 81 -34.72 18.69 -1.60
CA GLN A 81 -35.84 19.13 -0.76
C GLN A 81 -36.07 20.65 -0.82
N HIS A 82 -35.01 21.44 -0.90
CA HIS A 82 -35.12 22.90 -1.08
C HIS A 82 -35.59 23.31 -2.47
N GLN A 83 -35.36 22.48 -3.50
CA GLN A 83 -35.79 22.76 -4.87
C GLN A 83 -37.30 22.49 -5.08
N GLU A 84 -37.87 21.48 -4.39
CA GLU A 84 -39.30 21.19 -4.46
C GLU A 84 -40.16 22.12 -3.58
N SER A 85 -39.56 22.77 -2.58
CA SER A 85 -40.26 23.64 -1.63
C SER A 85 -40.32 25.12 -2.01
N GLY A 86 -39.72 25.52 -3.15
CA GLY A 86 -39.68 26.92 -3.54
C GLY A 86 -39.25 27.14 -4.97
N SER A 87 -40.20 27.09 -5.91
CA SER A 87 -40.10 27.78 -7.20
C SER A 87 -41.49 27.89 -7.85
N ALA A 88 -42.12 29.06 -7.71
CA ALA A 88 -42.96 29.58 -8.78
C ALA A 88 -42.07 29.78 -10.03
N PRO A 89 -42.56 29.53 -11.26
CA PRO A 89 -41.72 29.59 -12.44
C PRO A 89 -41.42 31.05 -12.78
N VAL A 90 -40.18 31.49 -12.58
CA VAL A 90 -39.65 32.68 -13.27
C VAL A 90 -38.70 32.15 -14.32
N GLY A 91 -39.05 32.47 -15.58
CA GLY A 91 -38.45 31.88 -16.76
C GLY A 91 -37.01 32.31 -17.02
N GLY A 92 -36.33 31.43 -17.75
CA GLY A 92 -35.33 31.76 -18.77
C GLY A 92 -34.00 32.33 -18.28
N GLU A 93 -32.97 31.48 -18.24
CA GLU A 93 -31.76 31.68 -19.03
C GLU A 93 -30.89 30.41 -19.01
N THR A 94 -30.69 29.85 -20.19
CA THR A 94 -29.86 28.66 -20.44
C THR A 94 -28.39 29.06 -20.32
N VAL A 95 -27.82 28.99 -19.12
CA VAL A 95 -26.36 29.07 -18.94
C VAL A 95 -25.77 27.71 -19.29
N GLN A 96 -25.10 27.64 -20.45
CA GLN A 96 -24.26 26.52 -20.86
C GLN A 96 -23.18 26.27 -19.79
N SER A 97 -23.38 25.20 -19.01
CA SER A 97 -22.37 24.67 -18.11
C SER A 97 -21.33 23.88 -18.93
N SER A 98 -20.18 24.48 -19.17
CA SER A 98 -18.99 23.80 -19.69
C SER A 98 -18.54 22.75 -18.67
N GLN A 99 -18.83 21.48 -18.93
CA GLN A 99 -18.30 20.37 -18.15
C GLN A 99 -16.80 20.19 -18.49
N PRO A 100 -15.87 20.11 -17.52
CA PRO A 100 -14.52 19.67 -17.82
C PRO A 100 -14.52 18.14 -17.98
N THR A 101 -14.46 17.68 -19.23
CA THR A 101 -14.23 16.26 -19.55
C THR A 101 -12.80 15.88 -19.19
N PHE A 102 -12.59 15.26 -18.03
CA PHE A 102 -11.33 14.57 -17.74
C PHE A 102 -11.21 13.34 -18.65
N ARG A 103 -10.34 13.41 -19.66
CA ARG A 103 -9.89 12.23 -20.42
C ARG A 103 -8.62 11.66 -19.76
N PRO A 104 -8.59 10.38 -19.37
CA PRO A 104 -7.35 9.73 -18.97
C PRO A 104 -6.59 9.29 -20.22
N GLY A 105 -5.34 9.73 -20.35
CA GLY A 105 -4.37 9.16 -21.30
C GLY A 105 -4.15 9.94 -22.59
N GLY A 106 -3.01 10.63 -22.67
CA GLY A 106 -2.41 11.11 -23.92
C GLY A 106 -0.98 11.57 -23.66
N PRO A 107 0.05 11.07 -24.38
CA PRO A 107 1.44 11.42 -24.13
C PRO A 107 1.74 12.86 -24.60
N PRO A 108 2.71 13.56 -23.99
CA PRO A 108 3.11 14.88 -24.47
C PRO A 108 3.92 14.74 -25.77
N SER A 109 3.39 15.28 -26.87
CA SER A 109 4.17 15.55 -28.07
C SER A 109 5.21 16.63 -27.77
N ALA A 110 6.48 16.23 -27.78
CA ALA A 110 7.61 17.14 -27.77
C ALA A 110 7.63 17.96 -29.06
N ASN A 111 7.61 19.29 -28.94
CA ASN A 111 7.96 20.19 -30.02
C ASN A 111 9.12 21.06 -29.52
N MET A 112 10.34 20.64 -29.81
CA MET A 112 11.53 21.47 -29.65
C MET A 112 11.68 22.31 -30.92
N LYS A 113 11.70 23.63 -30.73
CA LYS A 113 12.22 24.60 -31.68
C LYS A 113 13.74 24.49 -31.78
#